data_AF-A0A2I1DIG7-F1
#
_entry.id   AF-A0A2I1DIG7-F1
#
_cell.length_a   1.000
_cell.length_b   1.000
_cell.length_c   1.000
_cell.angle_alpha   90.00
_cell.angle_beta   90.00
_cell.angle_gamma   90.00
#
_symmetry.space_group_name_H-M   'P 1'
#
loop_
_entity.id
_entity.type
_entity.pdbx_description
1 polymer ?
#
loop_
_entity_poly.entity_id
_entity_poly.type
_entity_poly.pdbx_seq_one_letter_code
_entity_poly.pdbx_strand_id
1 'polypeptide(L)'
;MSEDVSPYYSAQRQELFREPQPTQQIEEAKPIQSDPDLDLLFSAVSRREEHIVDEILRSKSRADQALNLAQFAIATQLDQPAIKAIVGRALQDSKKDIDNNWEQIKSRIHRGREKQRLYQSLIRDMRTYQTELKSFGKVGRWAYAKARQKISLLEKIATVQEEALTARQSNMNIYDEITHLHEQMNRIIDDFVRLMDQALKPYRVSLLSIVPVEKTEENEAFT
;
A
#
# COMPACT_ATOMS: atom_id res chain seq x y z
N MET A 1 4.84 -46.31 -58.93
CA MET A 1 4.60 -46.60 -57.51
C MET A 1 5.09 -45.42 -56.71
N SER A 2 4.16 -44.60 -56.24
CA SER A 2 4.35 -43.52 -55.27
C SER A 2 3.03 -43.39 -54.52
N GLU A 3 3.05 -43.63 -53.22
CA GLU A 3 1.92 -43.53 -52.31
C GLU A 3 1.90 -42.14 -51.66
N ASP A 4 0.80 -41.42 -51.79
CA ASP A 4 0.48 -40.24 -50.98
C ASP A 4 -0.48 -40.66 -49.86
N VAL A 5 -0.01 -40.54 -48.61
CA VAL A 5 -0.73 -40.90 -47.38
C VAL A 5 -1.48 -39.67 -46.86
N SER A 6 -2.80 -39.79 -46.80
CA SER A 6 -3.75 -38.79 -46.25
C SER A 6 -3.70 -38.75 -44.70
N PRO A 7 -3.77 -37.57 -44.06
CA PRO A 7 -3.60 -37.42 -42.62
C PRO A 7 -4.96 -37.35 -41.90
N TYR A 8 -5.49 -38.48 -41.44
CA TYR A 8 -6.70 -38.49 -40.60
C TYR A 8 -6.64 -39.54 -39.49
N TYR A 9 -5.62 -39.49 -38.62
CA TYR A 9 -5.65 -40.19 -37.32
C TYR A 9 -4.78 -39.47 -36.28
N SER A 10 -5.28 -38.37 -35.68
CA SER A 10 -4.65 -37.80 -34.48
C SER A 10 -5.62 -37.15 -33.46
N ALA A 11 -6.93 -37.18 -33.68
CA ALA A 11 -7.89 -36.57 -32.74
C ALA A 11 -8.26 -37.49 -31.56
N GLN A 12 -8.11 -38.81 -31.68
CA GLN A 12 -8.67 -39.77 -30.71
C GLN A 12 -7.68 -40.21 -29.61
N ARG A 13 -6.45 -39.68 -29.58
CA ARG A 13 -5.41 -40.07 -28.62
C ARG A 13 -5.12 -39.03 -27.53
N GLN A 14 -5.76 -37.86 -27.56
CA GLN A 14 -5.60 -36.81 -26.54
C GLN A 14 -6.67 -36.82 -25.44
N GLU A 15 -7.71 -37.66 -25.55
CA GLU A 15 -8.80 -37.70 -24.55
C GLU A 15 -8.52 -38.63 -23.35
N LEU A 16 -7.40 -39.38 -23.35
CA LEU A 16 -7.09 -40.38 -22.31
C LEU A 16 -6.23 -39.87 -21.14
N PHE A 17 -5.87 -38.57 -21.11
CA PHE A 17 -5.04 -37.97 -20.05
C PHE A 17 -5.70 -36.80 -19.28
N ARG A 18 -7.03 -36.65 -19.33
CA ARG A 18 -7.73 -35.72 -18.42
C ARG A 18 -8.07 -36.44 -17.10
N GLU A 19 -7.14 -36.43 -16.16
CA GLU A 19 -7.49 -36.58 -14.75
C GLU A 19 -8.31 -35.35 -14.30
N PRO A 20 -9.34 -35.53 -13.45
CA PRO A 20 -10.19 -34.44 -12.99
C PRO A 20 -9.44 -33.60 -11.94
N GLN A 21 -9.03 -32.39 -12.31
CA GLN A 21 -8.65 -31.40 -11.31
C GLN A 21 -9.90 -30.97 -10.51
N PRO A 22 -9.81 -30.85 -9.18
CA PRO A 22 -10.92 -30.36 -8.38
C PRO A 22 -11.20 -28.91 -8.75
N THR A 23 -12.46 -28.64 -9.10
CA THR A 23 -13.00 -27.31 -9.33
C THR A 23 -12.76 -26.46 -8.09
N GLN A 24 -11.67 -25.69 -8.07
CA GLN A 24 -11.60 -24.52 -7.20
C GLN A 24 -12.65 -23.56 -7.70
N GLN A 25 -13.78 -23.52 -6.99
CA GLN A 25 -14.67 -22.38 -7.02
C GLN A 25 -13.82 -21.18 -6.65
N ILE A 26 -13.41 -20.41 -7.66
CA ILE A 26 -12.98 -19.04 -7.46
C ILE A 26 -14.26 -18.35 -6.98
N GLU A 27 -14.43 -18.26 -5.66
CA GLU A 27 -15.38 -17.33 -5.07
C GLU A 27 -15.06 -15.98 -5.70
N GLU A 28 -16.00 -15.49 -6.50
CA GLU A 28 -15.98 -14.17 -7.08
C GLU A 28 -15.69 -13.20 -5.94
N ALA A 29 -14.46 -12.65 -5.95
CA ALA A 29 -14.08 -11.58 -5.06
C ALA A 29 -15.13 -10.49 -5.22
N LYS A 30 -15.95 -10.30 -4.18
CA LYS A 30 -16.86 -9.16 -4.09
C LYS A 30 -16.06 -7.94 -4.51
N PRO A 31 -16.54 -7.13 -5.48
CA PRO A 31 -15.85 -5.92 -5.84
C PRO A 31 -15.70 -5.11 -4.56
N ILE A 32 -14.44 -4.90 -4.17
CA ILE A 32 -14.08 -3.89 -3.18
C ILE A 32 -14.82 -2.65 -3.66
N GLN A 33 -15.80 -2.18 -2.90
CA GLN A 33 -16.49 -0.92 -3.18
C GLN A 33 -15.38 0.13 -3.22
N SER A 34 -14.91 0.47 -4.42
CA SER A 34 -13.95 1.54 -4.59
C SER A 34 -14.69 2.80 -4.20
N ASP A 35 -14.20 3.44 -3.15
CA ASP A 35 -14.69 4.73 -2.75
C ASP A 35 -14.47 5.65 -3.96
N PRO A 36 -15.50 6.24 -4.57
CA PRO A 36 -15.36 7.04 -5.79
C PRO A 36 -14.46 8.28 -5.56
N ASP A 37 -14.21 8.65 -4.30
CA ASP A 37 -13.24 9.66 -3.89
C ASP A 37 -11.77 9.21 -4.00
N LEU A 38 -11.49 7.91 -4.09
CA LEU A 38 -10.16 7.34 -4.27
C LEU A 38 -9.77 7.27 -5.76
N ASP A 39 -10.71 6.94 -6.65
CA ASP A 39 -10.44 6.68 -8.07
C ASP A 39 -10.05 7.93 -8.89
N LEU A 40 -10.51 9.13 -8.49
CA LEU A 40 -10.14 10.40 -9.13
C LEU A 40 -8.75 10.91 -8.72
N LEU A 41 -8.02 10.19 -7.87
CA LEU A 41 -6.77 10.65 -7.23
C LEU A 41 -5.51 9.88 -7.66
N PHE A 42 -5.64 8.82 -8.46
CA PHE A 42 -4.50 8.03 -8.96
C PHE A 42 -3.72 8.70 -10.11
N SER A 43 -4.19 9.82 -10.67
CA SER A 43 -3.42 10.52 -11.72
C SER A 43 -2.23 11.34 -11.19
N ALA A 44 -2.01 11.32 -9.86
CA ALA A 44 -1.15 12.27 -9.18
C ALA A 44 -0.09 11.64 -8.27
N VAL A 45 -0.21 10.36 -7.94
CA VAL A 45 0.56 9.64 -6.91
C VAL A 45 1.79 8.98 -7.54
N SER A 46 2.95 9.02 -6.88
CA SER A 46 4.13 8.26 -7.34
C SER A 46 3.83 6.76 -7.23
N ARG A 47 4.28 5.93 -8.18
CA ARG A 47 4.12 4.46 -8.10
C ARG A 47 4.57 3.87 -6.76
N ARG A 48 5.59 4.46 -6.13
CA ARG A 48 6.05 4.11 -4.78
C ARG A 48 4.97 4.36 -3.71
N GLU A 49 4.34 5.53 -3.76
CA GLU A 49 3.34 5.96 -2.78
C GLU A 49 2.06 5.13 -2.91
N GLU A 50 1.67 4.77 -4.13
CA GLU A 50 0.56 3.85 -4.41
C GLU A 50 0.84 2.44 -3.88
N HIS A 51 2.04 1.91 -4.15
CA HIS A 51 2.46 0.61 -3.63
C HIS A 51 2.43 0.54 -2.10
N ILE A 52 2.91 1.60 -1.42
CA ILE A 52 2.86 1.69 0.06
C ILE A 52 1.40 1.63 0.55
N VAL A 53 0.49 2.39 -0.08
CA VAL A 53 -0.93 2.40 0.32
C VAL A 53 -1.57 1.01 0.11
N ASP A 54 -1.29 0.36 -1.01
CA ASP A 54 -1.80 -0.98 -1.31
C ASP A 54 -1.32 -2.02 -0.29
N GLU A 55 -0.03 -1.98 0.06
CA GLU A 55 0.56 -2.88 1.04
C GLU A 55 -0.06 -2.70 2.43
N ILE A 56 -0.31 -1.46 2.83
CA ILE A 56 -0.98 -1.14 4.09
C ILE A 56 -2.41 -1.65 4.11
N LEU A 57 -3.18 -1.46 3.02
CA LEU A 57 -4.55 -1.95 2.92
C LEU A 57 -4.60 -3.48 3.04
N ARG A 58 -3.67 -4.17 2.38
CA ARG A 58 -3.53 -5.63 2.50
C ARG A 58 -3.18 -6.05 3.91
N SER A 59 -2.27 -5.35 4.58
CA SER A 59 -1.90 -5.65 5.96
C SER A 59 -3.07 -5.44 6.93
N LYS A 60 -3.79 -4.31 6.83
CA LYS A 60 -5.00 -4.06 7.65
C LYS A 60 -6.06 -5.13 7.42
N SER A 61 -6.30 -5.53 6.18
CA SER A 61 -7.24 -6.62 5.87
C SER A 61 -6.82 -7.95 6.53
N ARG A 62 -5.54 -8.31 6.46
CA ARG A 62 -5.00 -9.49 7.16
C ARG A 62 -5.14 -9.38 8.68
N ALA A 63 -4.87 -8.21 9.24
CA ALA A 63 -5.03 -7.91 10.66
C ALA A 63 -6.48 -8.17 11.12
N ASP A 64 -7.45 -7.63 10.38
CA ASP A 64 -8.87 -7.75 10.72
C ASP A 64 -9.34 -9.20 10.61
N GLN A 65 -8.88 -9.94 9.60
CA GLN A 65 -9.13 -11.37 9.49
C GLN A 65 -8.58 -12.14 10.70
N ALA A 66 -7.32 -11.88 11.08
CA ALA A 66 -6.68 -12.53 12.22
C ALA A 66 -7.39 -12.25 13.55
N LEU A 67 -7.78 -10.99 13.78
CA LEU A 67 -8.54 -10.57 14.97
C LEU A 67 -9.91 -11.26 15.02
N ASN A 68 -10.63 -11.32 13.89
CA ASN A 68 -11.94 -11.98 13.81
C ASN A 68 -11.84 -13.48 14.09
N LEU A 69 -10.81 -14.14 13.55
CA LEU A 69 -10.55 -15.57 13.79
C LEU A 69 -10.17 -15.83 15.24
N ALA A 70 -9.33 -14.98 15.83
CA ALA A 70 -8.99 -15.05 17.24
C ALA A 70 -10.24 -14.88 18.11
N GLN A 71 -11.11 -13.91 17.79
CA GLN A 71 -12.37 -13.72 18.49
C GLN A 71 -13.25 -14.97 18.44
N PHE A 72 -13.35 -15.61 17.28
CA PHE A 72 -14.09 -16.86 17.12
C PHE A 72 -13.48 -18.01 17.94
N ALA A 73 -12.15 -18.18 17.89
CA ALA A 73 -11.45 -19.22 18.64
C ALA A 73 -11.60 -19.02 20.17
N ILE A 74 -11.50 -17.79 20.66
CA ILE A 74 -11.72 -17.45 22.08
C ILE A 74 -13.15 -17.75 22.51
N ALA A 75 -14.13 -17.51 21.64
CA ALA A 75 -15.53 -17.77 21.94
C ALA A 75 -15.84 -19.28 22.00
N THR A 76 -15.25 -20.07 21.11
CA THR A 76 -15.66 -21.46 20.84
C THR A 76 -14.76 -22.54 21.44
N GLN A 77 -13.46 -22.27 21.60
CA GLN A 77 -12.47 -23.31 21.95
C GLN A 77 -11.81 -23.10 23.32
N LEU A 78 -11.93 -21.90 23.89
CA LEU A 78 -11.37 -21.55 25.19
C LEU A 78 -12.41 -21.75 26.29
N ASP A 79 -12.30 -22.87 27.00
CA ASP A 79 -13.18 -23.24 28.12
C ASP A 79 -12.72 -22.64 29.45
N GLN A 80 -11.41 -22.36 29.60
CA GLN A 80 -10.87 -21.83 30.84
C GLN A 80 -11.16 -20.31 30.97
N PRO A 81 -11.93 -19.87 31.99
CA PRO A 81 -12.37 -18.47 32.09
C PRO A 81 -11.22 -17.50 32.34
N ALA A 82 -10.17 -17.92 33.05
CA ALA A 82 -8.99 -17.11 33.31
C ALA A 82 -8.20 -16.81 32.02
N ILE A 83 -7.95 -17.84 31.19
CA ILE A 83 -7.26 -17.68 29.90
C ILE A 83 -8.14 -16.86 28.95
N LYS A 84 -9.45 -17.14 28.90
CA LYS A 84 -10.42 -16.39 28.10
C LYS A 84 -10.42 -14.89 28.43
N ALA A 85 -10.31 -14.54 29.72
CA ALA A 85 -10.22 -13.14 30.15
C ALA A 85 -8.90 -12.47 29.72
N ILE A 86 -7.76 -13.16 29.87
CA ILE A 86 -6.44 -12.64 29.48
C ILE A 86 -6.37 -12.42 27.97
N VAL A 87 -6.73 -13.45 27.21
CA VAL A 87 -6.67 -13.42 25.74
C VAL A 87 -7.73 -12.48 25.17
N GLY A 88 -8.92 -12.42 25.77
CA GLY A 88 -9.96 -11.46 25.41
C GLY A 88 -9.52 -10.00 25.61
N ARG A 89 -8.78 -9.71 26.69
CA ARG A 89 -8.18 -8.40 26.90
C ARG A 89 -7.10 -8.10 25.87
N ALA A 90 -6.19 -9.05 25.62
CA ALA A 90 -5.15 -8.89 24.61
C ALA A 90 -5.73 -8.64 23.20
N LEU A 91 -6.84 -9.29 22.85
CA LEU A 91 -7.59 -9.04 21.61
C LEU A 91 -8.13 -7.61 21.55
N GLN A 92 -8.76 -7.14 22.64
CA GLN A 92 -9.30 -5.77 22.70
C GLN A 92 -8.20 -4.72 22.61
N ASP A 93 -7.10 -4.91 23.34
CA ASP A 93 -5.95 -4.01 23.34
C ASP A 93 -5.31 -3.98 21.94
N SER A 94 -5.05 -5.15 21.32
CA SER A 94 -4.48 -5.24 19.97
C SER A 94 -5.38 -4.61 18.92
N LYS A 95 -6.70 -4.86 18.99
CA LYS A 95 -7.67 -4.23 18.08
C LYS A 95 -7.65 -2.71 18.21
N LYS A 96 -7.64 -2.19 19.43
CA LYS A 96 -7.58 -0.76 19.70
C LYS A 96 -6.29 -0.14 19.15
N ASP A 97 -5.15 -0.80 19.34
CA ASP A 97 -3.86 -0.29 18.86
C ASP A 97 -3.76 -0.31 17.33
N ILE A 98 -4.26 -1.37 16.68
CA ILE A 98 -4.36 -1.45 15.22
C ILE A 98 -5.27 -0.34 14.69
N ASP A 99 -6.45 -0.12 15.30
CA ASP A 99 -7.38 0.91 14.86
C ASP A 99 -6.81 2.33 15.08
N ASN A 100 -6.10 2.56 16.18
CA ASN A 100 -5.39 3.83 16.42
C ASN A 100 -4.30 4.11 15.38
N ASN A 101 -3.48 3.10 15.07
CA ASN A 101 -2.46 3.22 14.03
C ASN A 101 -3.09 3.42 12.65
N TRP A 102 -4.21 2.77 12.39
CA TRP A 102 -4.95 2.91 11.14
C TRP A 102 -5.49 4.34 10.95
N GLU A 103 -6.11 4.95 11.97
CA GLU A 103 -6.55 6.34 11.90
C GLU A 103 -5.39 7.32 11.70
N GLN A 104 -4.26 7.05 12.35
CA GLN A 104 -3.02 7.79 12.13
C GLN A 104 -2.47 7.67 10.71
N ILE A 105 -2.58 6.49 10.10
CA ILE A 105 -2.18 6.28 8.71
C ILE A 105 -3.13 7.01 7.75
N LYS A 106 -4.45 6.90 7.94
CA LYS A 106 -5.44 7.62 7.10
C LYS A 106 -5.20 9.12 7.10
N SER A 107 -5.10 9.72 8.29
CA SER A 107 -4.87 11.16 8.43
C SER A 107 -3.57 11.61 7.76
N ARG A 108 -2.50 10.83 7.87
CA ARG A 108 -1.24 11.09 7.17
C ARG A 108 -1.36 10.93 5.65
N ILE A 109 -2.09 9.93 5.15
CA ILE A 109 -2.36 9.77 3.72
C ILE A 109 -3.08 11.01 3.17
N HIS A 110 -4.11 11.50 3.88
CA HIS A 110 -4.80 12.74 3.49
C HIS A 110 -3.84 13.94 3.46
N ARG A 111 -3.00 14.10 4.49
CA ARG A 111 -1.98 15.16 4.54
C ARG A 111 -0.96 15.05 3.40
N GLY A 112 -0.51 13.83 3.07
CA GLY A 112 0.39 13.57 1.94
C GLY A 112 -0.27 14.00 0.63
N ARG A 113 -1.53 13.63 0.42
CA ARG A 113 -2.31 14.05 -0.76
C ARG A 113 -2.43 15.57 -0.88
N GLU A 114 -2.67 16.27 0.22
CA GLU A 114 -2.69 17.74 0.23
C GLU A 114 -1.33 18.34 -0.20
N LYS A 115 -0.22 17.80 0.32
CA LYS A 115 1.14 18.23 -0.06
C LYS A 115 1.45 17.93 -1.52
N GLN A 116 0.96 16.81 -2.05
CA GLN A 116 1.09 16.46 -3.45
C GLN A 116 0.30 17.39 -4.37
N ARG A 117 -0.93 17.76 -3.99
CA ARG A 117 -1.72 18.77 -4.72
C ARG A 117 -1.03 20.12 -4.74
N LEU A 118 -0.48 20.55 -3.59
CA LEU A 118 0.30 21.77 -3.49
C LEU A 118 1.53 21.74 -4.42
N TYR A 119 2.30 20.65 -4.38
CA TYR A 119 3.44 20.45 -5.26
C TYR A 119 3.03 20.56 -6.75
N GLN A 120 1.94 19.91 -7.14
CA GLN A 120 1.45 19.98 -8.52
C GLN A 120 1.00 21.38 -8.93
N SER A 121 0.38 22.14 -8.02
CA SER A 121 0.06 23.55 -8.24
C SER A 121 1.33 24.36 -8.53
N LEU A 122 2.34 24.24 -7.67
CA LEU A 122 3.61 24.96 -7.81
C LEU A 122 4.32 24.59 -9.13
N ILE A 123 4.28 23.32 -9.54
CA ILE A 123 4.82 22.90 -10.84
C ILE A 123 4.06 23.53 -12.02
N ARG A 124 2.72 23.68 -11.93
CA ARG A 124 1.94 24.37 -12.95
C ARG A 124 2.32 25.85 -13.01
N ASP A 125 2.41 26.52 -11.86
CA ASP A 125 2.79 27.94 -11.79
C ASP A 125 4.19 28.17 -12.36
N MET A 126 5.15 27.30 -12.02
CA MET A 126 6.50 27.31 -12.58
C MET A 126 6.46 27.17 -14.11
N ARG A 127 5.65 26.26 -14.67
CA ARG A 127 5.51 26.10 -16.13
C ARG A 127 4.88 27.32 -16.78
N THR A 128 3.92 27.97 -16.13
CA THR A 128 3.34 29.24 -16.58
C THR A 128 4.42 30.31 -16.66
N TYR A 129 5.19 30.52 -15.60
CA TYR A 129 6.29 31.49 -15.60
C TYR A 129 7.39 31.15 -16.61
N GLN A 130 7.72 29.87 -16.81
CA GLN A 130 8.65 29.44 -17.86
C GLN A 130 8.12 29.72 -19.27
N THR A 131 6.81 29.59 -19.49
CA THR A 131 6.17 29.89 -20.78
C THR A 131 6.17 31.40 -21.02
N GLU A 132 5.84 32.20 -20.00
CA GLU A 132 5.97 33.65 -20.01
C GLU A 132 7.41 34.06 -20.29
N LEU A 133 8.39 33.45 -19.63
CA LEU A 133 9.81 33.71 -19.85
C LEU A 133 10.25 33.41 -21.28
N LYS A 134 9.77 32.29 -21.87
CA LYS A 134 10.04 31.92 -23.28
C LYS A 134 9.43 32.91 -24.27
N SER A 135 8.34 33.58 -23.91
CA SER A 135 7.73 34.63 -24.74
C SER A 135 8.62 35.88 -24.86
N PHE A 136 9.58 36.06 -23.94
CA PHE A 136 10.63 37.06 -24.10
C PHE A 136 11.66 36.58 -25.12
N GLY A 137 11.58 37.11 -26.35
CA GLY A 137 12.61 36.93 -27.38
C GLY A 137 13.99 37.52 -27.02
N LYS A 138 14.87 37.72 -28.02
CA LYS A 138 16.16 38.42 -27.82
C LYS A 138 15.89 39.87 -27.39
N VAL A 139 15.99 40.14 -26.09
CA VAL A 139 15.85 41.49 -25.53
C VAL A 139 17.11 42.27 -25.93
N GLY A 140 16.95 43.28 -26.79
CA GLY A 140 18.04 44.19 -27.15
C GLY A 140 18.53 44.99 -25.93
N ARG A 141 19.80 45.41 -25.94
CA ARG A 141 20.47 46.12 -24.83
C ARG A 141 19.74 47.40 -24.35
N TRP A 142 18.85 47.97 -25.15
CA TRP A 142 18.10 49.20 -24.85
C TRP A 142 16.73 48.98 -24.20
N ALA A 143 16.26 47.73 -24.05
CA ALA A 143 14.96 47.42 -23.47
C ALA A 143 15.04 47.12 -21.97
N TYR A 144 15.49 48.11 -21.18
CA TYR A 144 15.69 47.99 -19.72
C TYR A 144 14.44 47.47 -18.98
N ALA A 145 13.25 47.94 -19.36
CA ALA A 145 11.98 47.48 -18.78
C ALA A 145 11.73 45.97 -19.02
N LYS A 146 12.01 45.47 -20.23
CA LYS A 146 11.88 44.03 -20.55
C LYS A 146 12.93 43.19 -19.82
N ALA A 147 14.15 43.71 -19.65
CA ALA A 147 15.18 43.04 -18.86
C ALA A 147 14.78 42.91 -17.38
N ARG A 148 14.24 43.98 -16.77
CA ARG A 148 13.75 43.96 -15.39
C ARG A 148 12.60 42.98 -15.18
N GLN A 149 11.65 42.93 -16.12
CA GLN A 149 10.54 41.96 -16.10
C GLN A 149 11.04 40.52 -16.23
N LYS A 150 12.04 40.29 -17.10
CA LYS A 150 12.69 38.98 -17.24
C LYS A 150 13.41 38.54 -15.96
N ILE A 151 14.13 39.43 -15.29
CA ILE A 151 14.78 39.16 -14.00
C ILE A 151 13.73 38.81 -12.94
N SER A 152 12.66 39.60 -12.83
CA SER A 152 11.57 39.33 -11.88
C SER A 152 10.90 37.97 -12.13
N LEU A 153 10.72 37.55 -13.38
CA LEU A 153 10.21 36.22 -13.70
C LEU A 153 11.17 35.10 -13.32
N LEU A 154 12.48 35.30 -13.49
CA LEU A 154 13.48 34.33 -13.06
C LEU A 154 13.50 34.18 -11.53
N GLU A 155 13.38 35.29 -10.79
CA GLU A 155 13.25 35.26 -9.32
C GLU A 155 12.00 34.48 -8.90
N LYS A 156 10.83 34.74 -9.52
CA LYS A 156 9.59 33.99 -9.26
C LYS A 156 9.71 32.50 -9.58
N ILE A 157 10.40 32.14 -10.67
CA ILE A 157 10.65 30.73 -11.00
C ILE A 157 11.51 30.09 -9.91
N ALA A 158 12.57 30.77 -9.45
CA ALA A 158 13.45 30.26 -8.41
C ALA A 158 12.70 30.04 -7.08
N THR A 159 11.87 31.00 -6.66
CA THR A 159 11.08 30.87 -5.42
C THR A 159 10.07 29.73 -5.50
N VAL A 160 9.31 29.63 -6.61
CA VAL A 160 8.34 28.54 -6.79
C VAL A 160 9.03 27.18 -6.88
N GLN A 161 10.23 27.12 -7.47
CA GLN A 161 11.01 25.89 -7.51
C GLN A 161 11.46 25.45 -6.12
N GLU A 162 11.92 26.37 -5.27
CA GLU A 162 12.31 26.07 -3.88
C GLU A 162 11.10 25.60 -3.04
N GLU A 163 9.96 26.29 -3.18
CA GLU A 163 8.71 25.89 -2.53
C GLU A 163 8.25 24.50 -3.00
N ALA A 164 8.36 24.20 -4.31
CA ALA A 164 8.00 22.90 -4.86
C ALA A 164 8.90 21.78 -4.32
N LEU A 165 10.22 22.01 -4.23
CA LEU A 165 11.14 21.05 -3.63
C LEU A 165 10.81 20.80 -2.15
N THR A 166 10.51 21.86 -1.41
CA THR A 166 10.11 21.77 0.00
C THR A 166 8.80 20.98 0.17
N ALA A 167 7.80 21.25 -0.67
CA ALA A 167 6.55 20.50 -0.69
C ALA A 167 6.76 19.02 -1.04
N ARG A 168 7.66 18.72 -2.00
CA ARG A 168 8.00 17.35 -2.37
C ARG A 168 8.70 16.61 -1.23
N GLN A 169 9.67 17.25 -0.56
CA GLN A 169 10.36 16.66 0.58
C GLN A 169 9.40 16.40 1.74
N SER A 170 8.53 17.37 2.05
CA SER A 170 7.49 17.21 3.07
C SER A 170 6.56 16.05 2.75
N ASN A 171 6.21 15.83 1.48
CA ASN A 171 5.40 14.69 1.07
C ASN A 171 6.14 13.37 1.31
N MET A 172 7.41 13.27 0.92
CA MET A 172 8.21 12.07 1.13
C MET A 172 8.30 11.69 2.61
N ASN A 173 8.59 12.67 3.47
CA ASN A 173 8.65 12.43 4.91
C ASN A 173 7.34 11.88 5.49
N ILE A 174 6.18 12.34 4.99
CA ILE A 174 4.86 11.82 5.41
C ILE A 174 4.73 10.34 5.03
N TYR A 175 5.18 9.93 3.85
CA TYR A 175 5.12 8.52 3.43
C TYR A 175 6.12 7.63 4.19
N ASP A 176 7.25 8.18 4.60
CA ASP A 176 8.17 7.46 5.48
C ASP A 176 7.57 7.29 6.90
N GLU A 177 6.85 8.29 7.43
CA GLU A 177 6.06 8.16 8.67
C GLU A 177 4.95 7.10 8.55
N ILE A 178 4.25 7.07 7.40
CA ILE A 178 3.23 6.07 7.10
C ILE A 178 3.85 4.65 7.11
N THR A 179 5.03 4.49 6.50
CA THR A 179 5.76 3.22 6.48
C THR A 179 6.11 2.78 7.90
N HIS A 180 6.55 3.71 8.75
CA HIS A 180 6.85 3.39 10.14
C HIS A 180 5.61 2.90 10.93
N LEU A 181 4.45 3.53 10.75
CA LEU A 181 3.20 3.10 11.39
C LEU A 181 2.72 1.75 10.86
N HIS A 182 2.94 1.49 9.57
CA HIS A 182 2.64 0.20 8.97
C HIS A 182 3.48 -0.92 9.61
N GLU A 183 4.79 -0.70 9.76
CA GLU A 183 5.67 -1.65 10.45
C GLU A 183 5.24 -1.88 11.90
N GLN A 184 4.86 -0.81 12.62
CA GLN A 184 4.34 -0.93 13.99
C GLN A 184 3.06 -1.78 14.02
N MET A 185 2.15 -1.58 13.07
CA MET A 185 0.93 -2.37 12.95
C MET A 185 1.24 -3.85 12.69
N ASN A 186 2.18 -4.16 11.78
CA ASN A 186 2.62 -5.53 11.52
C ASN A 186 3.20 -6.20 12.77
N ARG A 187 4.05 -5.48 13.53
CA ARG A 187 4.62 -6.01 14.79
C ARG A 187 3.55 -6.34 15.82
N ILE A 188 2.56 -5.45 16.00
CA ILE A 188 1.44 -5.70 16.92
C ILE A 188 0.66 -6.96 16.50
N ILE A 189 0.41 -7.12 15.21
CA ILE A 189 -0.28 -8.30 14.67
C ILE A 189 0.55 -9.57 14.90
N ASP A 190 1.85 -9.53 14.60
CA ASP A 190 2.74 -10.68 14.78
C ASP A 190 2.84 -11.11 16.24
N ASP A 191 3.01 -10.15 17.16
CA ASP A 191 3.05 -10.41 18.60
C ASP A 191 1.71 -10.98 19.09
N PHE A 192 0.59 -10.44 18.60
CA PHE A 192 -0.74 -10.95 18.91
C PHE A 192 -0.93 -12.38 18.39
N VAL A 193 -0.55 -12.67 17.14
CA VAL A 193 -0.65 -14.01 16.55
C VAL A 193 0.21 -15.00 17.33
N ARG A 194 1.43 -14.63 17.74
CA ARG A 194 2.30 -15.47 18.58
C ARG A 194 1.67 -15.75 19.94
N LEU A 195 1.10 -14.74 20.60
CA LEU A 195 0.40 -14.90 21.87
C LEU A 195 -0.81 -15.83 21.73
N MET A 196 -1.60 -15.64 20.69
CA MET A 196 -2.75 -16.50 20.39
C MET A 196 -2.33 -17.93 20.10
N ASP A 197 -1.27 -18.15 19.32
CA ASP A 197 -0.75 -19.49 19.02
C ASP A 197 -0.29 -20.19 20.31
N GLN A 198 0.38 -19.50 21.23
CA GLN A 198 0.73 -20.05 22.54
C GLN A 198 -0.49 -20.41 23.38
N ALA A 199 -1.50 -19.54 23.42
CA ALA A 199 -2.73 -19.75 24.19
C ALA A 199 -3.61 -20.87 23.60
N LEU A 200 -3.60 -21.04 22.28
CA LEU A 200 -4.40 -22.01 21.54
C LEU A 200 -3.67 -23.33 21.25
N LYS A 201 -2.34 -23.40 21.45
CA LYS A 201 -1.54 -24.62 21.29
C LYS A 201 -2.12 -25.85 22.01
N PRO A 202 -2.63 -25.75 23.26
CA PRO A 202 -3.28 -26.88 23.93
C PRO A 202 -4.55 -27.37 23.21
N TYR A 203 -5.19 -26.48 22.44
CA TYR A 203 -6.45 -26.70 21.73
C TYR A 203 -6.27 -27.02 20.23
N ARG A 204 -5.01 -27.23 19.77
CA ARG A 204 -4.64 -27.57 18.38
C ARG A 204 -5.12 -26.56 17.32
N VAL A 205 -5.23 -25.28 17.66
CA VAL A 205 -5.57 -24.22 16.71
C VAL A 205 -4.39 -23.28 16.53
N SER A 206 -4.06 -23.00 15.26
CA SER A 206 -2.94 -22.13 14.90
C SER A 206 -3.39 -21.05 13.93
N LEU A 207 -3.25 -19.80 14.37
CA LEU A 207 -3.51 -18.62 13.55
C LEU A 207 -2.38 -18.34 12.53
N LEU A 208 -1.23 -19.03 12.67
CA LEU A 208 -0.08 -18.91 11.77
C LEU A 208 -0.38 -19.38 10.33
N SER A 209 -1.46 -20.13 10.13
CA SER A 209 -1.91 -20.56 8.80
C SER A 209 -2.52 -19.42 7.97
N ILE A 210 -2.92 -18.31 8.60
CA ILE A 210 -3.68 -17.22 7.97
C ILE A 210 -2.88 -15.91 7.97
N VAL A 211 -2.09 -15.67 9.02
CA VAL A 211 -1.05 -14.64 9.01
C VAL A 211 0.30 -15.35 9.07
N PRO A 212 0.98 -15.55 7.93
CA PRO A 212 2.34 -16.02 7.95
C PRO A 212 3.18 -14.94 8.64
N VAL A 213 3.65 -15.25 9.84
CA VAL A 213 4.67 -14.44 10.51
C VAL A 213 5.92 -14.54 9.64
N GLU A 214 6.30 -13.45 8.99
CA GLU A 214 7.58 -13.39 8.30
C GLU A 214 8.64 -13.65 9.38
N LYS A 215 9.33 -14.79 9.26
CA LYS A 215 10.47 -15.05 10.12
C LYS A 215 11.48 -13.99 9.75
N THR A 216 11.70 -13.04 10.66
CA THR A 216 12.95 -12.30 10.71
C THR A 216 14.03 -13.37 10.79
N GLU A 217 14.63 -13.70 9.65
CA GLU A 217 15.88 -14.45 9.63
C GLU A 217 16.85 -13.64 10.47
N GLU A 218 17.09 -14.12 11.69
CA GLU A 218 18.13 -13.62 12.54
C GLU A 218 19.43 -13.70 11.73
N ASN A 219 20.11 -12.57 11.64
CA ASN A 219 21.46 -12.45 11.12
C ASN A 219 22.40 -13.32 11.97
N GLU A 220 22.39 -14.64 11.78
CA GLU A 220 23.48 -15.55 12.11
C GLU A 220 24.33 -15.76 10.84
N ALA A 221 24.91 -14.66 10.36
CA ALA A 221 25.90 -14.70 9.28
C ALA A 221 26.98 -13.63 9.49
N PHE A 222 27.49 -13.50 10.72
CA PHE A 222 28.77 -12.86 11.01
C PHE A 222 29.40 -13.52 12.24
N THR A 223 30.01 -14.68 12.02
CA THR A 223 31.17 -15.19 12.77
C THR A 223 32.23 -15.58 11.77
#